data_AF-A0A6A6AGA8-F1
#
_entry.id   AF-A0A6A6AGA8-F1
#
_cell.length_a   1.000
_cell.length_b   1.000
_cell.length_c   1.000
_cell.angle_alpha   90.00
_cell.angle_beta   90.00
_cell.angle_gamma   90.00
#
_symmetry.space_group_name_H-M   'P 1'
#
loop_
_entity.id
_entity.type
_entity.pdbx_description
1 polymer ?
#
loop_
_entity_poly.entity_id
_entity_poly.type
_entity_poly.pdbx_seq_one_letter_code
_entity_poly.pdbx_strand_id
1 'polypeptide(L)'
;MLRFINRLLGRHENTLPPFDFVRNRYRVKRKWPPNLRELTEKQQFRFERKFKRRIKAKSIRPTWNKWTKIVQWSLISFIVVYGTLFHDFAKDPMNPRPGEQPFKGLREKMWTFFGKFYTHSEATMKGDERGSRRLEPMPGDLVGVGDEGTRNHRGRE
;
A
#
# COMPACT_ATOMS: atom_id res chain seq x y z
N MET A 1 13.27 -3.52 -11.66
CA MET A 1 12.28 -4.38 -10.96
C MET A 1 11.84 -5.62 -11.74
N LEU A 2 11.66 -5.56 -13.07
CA LEU A 2 11.16 -6.70 -13.86
C LEU A 2 12.03 -7.99 -13.80
N ARG A 3 13.35 -7.87 -13.62
CA ARG A 3 14.25 -9.03 -13.46
C ARG A 3 13.95 -9.87 -12.20
N PHE A 4 13.46 -9.26 -11.13
CA PHE A 4 13.12 -9.96 -9.90
C PHE A 4 11.83 -10.75 -10.04
N ILE A 5 10.85 -10.22 -10.78
CA ILE A 5 9.56 -10.86 -11.06
C ILE A 5 9.77 -12.09 -11.96
N ASN A 6 10.58 -11.96 -13.02
CA ASN A 6 10.92 -13.09 -13.88
C ASN A 6 11.71 -14.19 -13.16
N ARG A 7 12.47 -13.85 -12.12
CA ARG A 7 13.19 -14.82 -11.28
C ARG A 7 12.29 -15.54 -10.26
N LEU A 8 11.16 -14.94 -9.89
CA LEU A 8 10.19 -15.53 -8.95
C LEU A 8 9.16 -16.42 -9.65
N LEU A 9 8.76 -16.06 -10.87
CA LEU A 9 7.75 -16.75 -11.67
C LEU A 9 8.35 -17.68 -12.74
N GLY A 10 9.61 -17.45 -13.13
CA GLY A 10 10.31 -18.25 -14.13
C GLY A 10 10.68 -19.63 -13.59
N ARG A 11 9.80 -20.60 -13.79
CA ARG A 11 10.18 -22.01 -13.72
C ARG A 11 11.18 -22.25 -14.86
N HIS A 12 12.44 -22.46 -14.51
CA HIS A 12 13.46 -22.89 -15.48
C HIS A 12 13.02 -24.27 -16.01
N GLU A 13 12.47 -24.30 -17.22
CA GLU A 13 12.20 -25.56 -17.91
C GLU A 13 13.54 -26.25 -18.13
N ASN A 14 13.68 -27.47 -17.61
CA ASN A 14 14.90 -28.23 -17.82
C ASN A 14 14.94 -28.63 -19.30
N THR A 15 15.89 -28.09 -20.06
CA THR A 15 16.14 -28.38 -21.48
C THR A 15 16.73 -29.78 -21.72
N LEU A 16 16.69 -30.64 -20.71
CA LEU A 16 17.22 -31.99 -20.78
C LEU A 16 16.23 -32.87 -21.56
N PRO A 17 16.71 -33.75 -22.45
CA PRO A 17 15.85 -34.72 -23.11
C PRO A 17 15.13 -35.59 -22.06
N PRO A 18 13.95 -36.13 -22.40
CA PRO A 18 13.21 -37.02 -21.49
C PRO A 18 14.12 -38.15 -21.00
N PHE A 19 14.04 -38.43 -19.70
CA PHE A 19 14.94 -39.39 -19.04
C PHE A 19 14.71 -40.80 -19.59
N ASP A 20 15.71 -41.33 -20.30
CA ASP A 20 15.70 -42.69 -20.83
C ASP A 20 16.55 -43.62 -19.94
N PHE A 21 15.90 -44.65 -19.39
CA PHE A 21 16.54 -45.65 -18.53
C PHE A 21 17.58 -46.50 -19.27
N VAL A 22 17.44 -46.67 -20.60
CA VAL A 22 18.34 -47.50 -21.42
C VAL A 22 19.66 -46.78 -21.69
N ARG A 23 19.61 -45.46 -21.92
CA ARG A 23 20.77 -44.60 -22.21
C ARG A 23 21.55 -44.14 -20.97
N ASN A 24 21.03 -44.38 -19.76
CA ASN A 24 21.65 -43.89 -18.54
C ASN A 24 22.99 -44.58 -18.23
N ARG A 25 24.08 -43.80 -18.18
CA ARG A 25 25.44 -44.26 -17.84
C ARG A 25 25.50 -44.94 -16.46
N TYR A 26 24.68 -44.50 -15.52
CA TYR A 26 24.66 -45.01 -14.15
C TYR A 26 23.45 -45.93 -13.93
N ARG A 27 23.64 -47.22 -14.21
CA ARG A 27 22.59 -48.22 -13.99
C ARG A 27 22.28 -48.37 -12.51
N VAL A 28 21.00 -48.46 -12.20
CA VAL A 28 20.50 -48.63 -10.83
C VAL A 28 20.87 -50.02 -10.32
N LYS A 29 21.71 -50.10 -9.28
CA LYS A 29 22.13 -51.39 -8.66
C LYS A 29 21.01 -52.13 -7.92
N ARG A 30 19.98 -51.40 -7.46
CA ARG A 30 18.84 -51.94 -6.69
C ARG A 30 17.55 -51.33 -7.22
N LYS A 31 16.67 -52.15 -7.79
CA LYS A 31 15.38 -51.71 -8.33
C LYS A 31 14.57 -51.03 -7.22
N TRP A 32 14.23 -49.78 -7.42
CA TRP A 32 13.30 -49.02 -6.59
C TRP A 32 11.95 -48.96 -7.31
N PRO A 33 10.80 -48.99 -6.63
CA PRO A 33 10.60 -49.20 -5.19
C PRO A 33 10.80 -50.66 -4.77
N PRO A 34 11.22 -50.92 -3.51
CA PRO A 34 11.25 -52.27 -2.97
C PRO A 34 9.83 -52.83 -2.83
N ASN A 35 9.65 -54.13 -3.03
CA ASN A 35 8.39 -54.82 -2.79
C ASN A 35 8.05 -54.77 -1.29
N LEU A 36 7.16 -53.85 -0.88
CA LEU A 36 6.83 -53.63 0.54
C LEU A 36 6.28 -54.87 1.24
N ARG A 37 5.71 -55.82 0.49
CA ARG A 37 5.15 -57.08 1.00
C ARG A 37 6.22 -58.14 1.34
N GLU A 38 7.43 -57.99 0.81
CA GLU A 38 8.54 -58.92 1.04
C GLU A 38 9.45 -58.47 2.20
N LEU A 39 9.19 -57.28 2.77
CA LEU A 39 9.98 -56.71 3.85
C LEU A 39 9.49 -57.17 5.23
N THR A 40 10.42 -57.32 6.17
CA THR A 40 10.06 -57.51 7.59
C THR A 40 9.21 -56.34 8.10
N GLU A 41 8.23 -56.60 8.95
CA GLU A 41 7.32 -55.61 9.53
C GLU A 41 8.05 -54.41 10.17
N LYS A 42 9.16 -54.67 10.88
CA LYS A 42 10.02 -53.62 11.46
C LYS A 42 10.59 -52.67 10.39
N GLN A 43 10.94 -53.20 9.22
CA GLN A 43 11.43 -52.39 8.10
C GLN A 43 10.28 -51.64 7.43
N GLN A 44 9.13 -52.28 7.23
CA GLN A 44 7.93 -51.64 6.72
C GLN A 44 7.53 -50.43 7.57
N PHE A 45 7.46 -50.58 8.90
CA PHE A 45 7.14 -49.48 9.82
C PHE A 45 8.13 -48.31 9.70
N ARG A 46 9.43 -48.58 9.52
CA ARG A 46 10.44 -47.54 9.29
C ARG A 46 10.20 -46.79 7.98
N PHE A 47 9.83 -47.49 6.91
CA PHE A 47 9.51 -46.87 5.62
C PHE A 47 8.23 -46.03 5.70
N GLU A 48 7.18 -46.54 6.33
CA GLU A 48 5.94 -45.80 6.56
C GLU A 48 6.18 -44.52 7.36
N ARG A 49 6.93 -44.61 8.47
CA ARG A 49 7.29 -43.45 9.28
C ARG A 49 8.07 -42.42 8.47
N LYS A 50 9.03 -42.85 7.65
CA LYS A 50 9.82 -41.97 6.77
C LYS A 50 8.94 -41.33 5.69
N PHE A 51 8.01 -42.08 5.11
CA PHE A 51 7.08 -41.61 4.09
C PHE A 51 6.12 -40.55 4.65
N LYS A 52 5.48 -40.82 5.79
CA LYS A 52 4.60 -39.85 6.49
C LYS A 52 5.31 -38.54 6.82
N ARG A 53 6.56 -38.61 7.30
CA ARG A 53 7.40 -37.42 7.55
C ARG A 53 7.65 -36.61 6.27
N ARG A 54 7.98 -37.29 5.17
CA ARG A 54 8.22 -36.63 3.87
C ARG A 54 6.96 -36.01 3.28
N ILE A 55 5.80 -36.67 3.42
CA ILE A 55 4.51 -36.08 3.03
C ILE A 55 4.24 -34.82 3.82
N LYS A 56 4.43 -34.85 5.15
CA LYS A 56 4.26 -33.67 6.00
C LYS A 56 5.20 -32.54 5.58
N ALA A 57 6.46 -32.85 5.26
CA ALA A 57 7.40 -31.85 4.77
C ALA A 57 6.98 -31.27 3.39
N LYS A 58 6.42 -32.10 2.51
CA LYS A 58 5.95 -31.69 1.18
C LYS A 58 4.62 -30.92 1.23
N SER A 59 3.79 -31.17 2.24
CA SER A 59 2.51 -30.46 2.43
C SER A 59 2.71 -29.05 3.00
N ILE A 60 3.82 -28.79 3.68
CA ILE A 60 4.20 -27.44 4.09
C ILE A 60 4.50 -26.63 2.82
N ARG A 61 3.61 -25.70 2.48
CA ARG A 61 3.79 -24.74 1.38
C ARG A 61 4.24 -23.38 1.94
N PRO A 62 5.55 -23.16 2.15
CA PRO A 62 6.04 -21.98 2.85
C PRO A 62 5.76 -20.68 2.08
N THR A 63 5.72 -20.74 0.75
CA THR A 63 5.39 -19.58 -0.10
C THR A 63 3.93 -19.18 0.04
N TRP A 64 3.00 -20.14 -0.01
CA TRP A 64 1.58 -19.90 0.21
C TRP A 64 1.32 -19.26 1.57
N ASN A 65 1.92 -19.80 2.63
CA ASN A 65 1.78 -19.24 3.98
C ASN A 65 2.33 -17.81 4.09
N LYS A 66 3.41 -17.48 3.38
CA LYS A 66 3.92 -16.10 3.33
C LYS A 66 2.92 -15.16 2.66
N TRP A 67 2.38 -15.55 1.51
CA TRP A 67 1.39 -14.75 0.78
C TRP A 67 0.11 -14.54 1.59
N THR A 68 -0.44 -15.58 2.21
CA THR A 68 -1.64 -15.44 3.04
C THR A 68 -1.39 -14.53 4.23
N LYS A 69 -0.21 -14.58 4.85
CA LYS A 69 0.17 -13.64 5.92
C LYS A 69 0.25 -12.20 5.44
N ILE A 70 0.84 -11.94 4.27
CA ILE A 70 0.88 -10.60 3.67
C ILE A 70 -0.54 -10.09 3.40
N VAL A 71 -1.41 -10.93 2.82
CA VAL A 71 -2.81 -10.57 2.55
C VAL A 71 -3.57 -10.31 3.85
N GLN A 72 -3.37 -11.12 4.89
CA GLN A 72 -3.97 -10.90 6.21
C GLN A 72 -3.58 -9.53 6.79
N TRP A 73 -2.28 -9.20 6.81
CA TRP A 73 -1.79 -7.91 7.30
C TRP A 73 -2.23 -6.73 6.43
N SER A 74 -2.31 -6.93 5.12
CA SER A 74 -2.84 -5.93 4.18
C SER A 74 -4.31 -5.64 4.44
N LEU A 75 -5.13 -6.68 4.69
CA LEU A 75 -6.55 -6.51 4.98
C LEU A 75 -6.78 -5.82 6.33
N ILE A 76 -6.03 -6.22 7.37
CA ILE A 76 -6.08 -5.55 8.67
C ILE A 76 -5.70 -4.07 8.53
N SER A 77 -4.58 -3.78 7.85
CA SER A 77 -4.15 -2.39 7.63
C SER A 77 -5.17 -1.61 6.82
N PHE A 78 -5.77 -2.21 5.79
CA PHE A 78 -6.80 -1.58 4.98
C PHE A 78 -8.03 -1.20 5.81
N ILE A 79 -8.52 -2.11 6.66
CA ILE A 79 -9.67 -1.85 7.54
C ILE A 79 -9.34 -0.74 8.54
N VAL A 80 -8.14 -0.75 9.13
CA VAL A 80 -7.70 0.29 10.06
C VAL A 80 -7.64 1.65 9.38
N VAL A 81 -6.99 1.74 8.21
CA VAL A 81 -6.88 3.00 7.45
C VAL A 81 -8.27 3.50 7.04
N TYR A 82 -9.13 2.61 6.54
CA TYR A 82 -10.50 2.96 6.17
C TYR A 82 -11.30 3.47 7.38
N GLY A 83 -11.27 2.75 8.49
CA GLY A 83 -11.92 3.14 9.74
C GLY A 83 -11.43 4.50 10.22
N THR A 84 -10.13 4.66 10.39
CA THR A 84 -9.56 5.89 10.93
C THR A 84 -9.74 7.08 10.00
N LEU A 85 -9.68 6.91 8.68
CA LEU A 85 -9.58 8.04 7.76
C LEU A 85 -10.84 8.35 6.93
N PHE A 86 -11.60 7.32 6.56
CA PHE A 86 -12.71 7.46 5.61
C PHE A 86 -14.08 7.11 6.20
N HIS A 87 -14.13 6.31 7.26
CA HIS A 87 -15.40 5.86 7.83
C HIS A 87 -16.14 6.99 8.57
N ASP A 88 -17.39 7.23 8.22
CA ASP A 88 -18.22 8.28 8.81
C ASP A 88 -18.99 7.74 10.03
N PHE A 89 -18.32 7.74 11.18
CA PHE A 89 -18.88 7.31 12.46
C PHE A 89 -20.02 8.22 12.97
N ALA A 90 -20.26 9.40 12.38
CA ALA A 90 -21.34 10.29 12.82
C ALA A 90 -22.73 9.75 12.44
N LYS A 91 -22.81 8.89 11.42
CA LYS A 91 -24.07 8.28 10.92
C LYS A 91 -24.28 6.85 11.41
N ASP A 92 -23.36 6.33 12.23
CA ASP A 92 -23.43 4.97 12.74
C ASP A 92 -24.44 4.87 13.89
N PRO A 93 -25.48 4.01 13.81
CA PRO A 93 -26.44 3.79 14.89
C PRO A 93 -25.81 3.21 16.17
N MET A 94 -24.58 2.67 16.12
CA MET A 94 -23.87 2.11 17.27
C MET A 94 -22.95 3.13 17.98
N ASN A 95 -22.92 4.39 17.54
CA ASN A 95 -22.07 5.41 18.16
C ASN A 95 -22.67 5.88 19.51
N PRO A 96 -21.94 5.76 20.64
CA PRO A 96 -22.41 6.23 21.95
C PRO A 96 -22.57 7.76 22.04
N ARG A 97 -21.99 8.52 21.10
CA ARG A 97 -22.11 9.98 21.00
C ARG A 97 -22.57 10.37 19.58
N PRO A 98 -23.88 10.49 19.34
CA PRO A 98 -24.40 10.79 18.01
C PRO A 98 -23.90 12.16 17.52
N GLY A 99 -23.35 12.20 16.30
CA GLY A 99 -22.86 13.43 15.66
C GLY A 99 -21.37 13.75 15.85
N GLU A 100 -20.67 13.11 16.79
CA GLU A 100 -19.21 13.28 16.92
C GLU A 100 -18.46 12.27 16.01
N GLN A 101 -17.58 12.78 15.13
CA GLN A 101 -16.65 11.93 14.36
C GLN A 101 -15.36 11.69 15.15
N PRO A 102 -15.16 10.49 15.74
CA PRO A 102 -13.85 10.11 16.24
C PRO A 102 -12.81 10.19 15.12
N PHE A 103 -11.62 10.68 15.46
CA PHE A 103 -10.47 10.88 14.57
C PHE A 103 -10.52 12.08 13.59
N LYS A 104 -11.47 13.01 13.71
CA LYS A 104 -11.49 14.24 12.88
C LYS A 104 -10.16 15.00 12.91
N GLY A 105 -9.59 15.25 14.09
CA GLY A 105 -8.30 15.93 14.24
C GLY A 105 -7.09 15.13 13.71
N LEU A 106 -7.18 13.80 13.68
CA LEU A 106 -6.14 12.95 13.08
C LEU A 106 -6.22 13.02 11.55
N ARG A 107 -7.43 12.99 10.97
CA ARG A 107 -7.66 13.17 9.53
C ARG A 107 -7.12 14.51 9.05
N GLU A 108 -7.50 15.61 9.71
CA GLU A 108 -7.07 16.96 9.34
C GLU A 108 -5.54 17.12 9.38
N LYS A 109 -4.87 16.61 10.42
CA LYS A 109 -3.40 16.61 10.50
C LYS A 109 -2.75 15.80 9.38
N MET A 110 -3.31 14.64 9.07
CA MET A 110 -2.80 13.73 8.04
C MET A 110 -2.96 14.34 6.64
N TRP A 111 -4.14 14.90 6.31
CA TRP A 111 -4.36 15.62 5.05
C TRP A 111 -3.54 16.91 4.95
N THR A 112 -3.34 17.64 6.05
CA THR A 112 -2.44 18.82 6.08
C THR A 112 -0.99 18.41 5.81
N PHE A 113 -0.53 17.30 6.39
CA PHE A 113 0.82 16.78 6.19
C PHE A 113 1.01 16.27 4.76
N PHE A 114 0.05 15.52 4.22
CA PHE A 114 0.05 15.08 2.82
C PHE A 114 0.01 16.28 1.87
N GLY A 115 -0.85 17.27 2.14
CA GLY A 115 -0.91 18.51 1.37
C GLY A 115 0.44 19.21 1.29
N LYS A 116 1.14 19.36 2.42
CA LYS A 116 2.51 19.91 2.47
C LYS A 116 3.48 19.06 1.64
N PHE A 117 3.48 17.74 1.81
CA PHE A 117 4.39 16.84 1.10
C PHE A 117 4.24 16.91 -0.44
N TYR A 118 3.00 17.01 -0.95
CA TYR A 118 2.74 17.09 -2.39
C TYR A 118 2.95 18.49 -2.99
N THR A 119 2.59 19.56 -2.25
CA THR A 119 2.72 20.96 -2.74
C THR A 119 4.16 21.51 -2.72
N HIS A 120 5.13 20.84 -2.11
CA HIS A 120 6.55 21.21 -2.23
C HIS A 120 7.07 21.13 -3.69
N SER A 121 6.42 20.36 -4.56
CA SER A 121 6.77 20.28 -5.99
C SER A 121 6.26 21.46 -6.81
N GLU A 122 5.12 22.07 -6.43
CA GLU A 122 4.54 23.22 -7.12
C GLU A 122 5.34 24.49 -6.82
N ALA A 123 5.83 24.67 -5.60
CA ALA A 123 6.67 25.81 -5.22
C ALA A 123 8.06 25.77 -5.89
N THR A 124 8.57 24.59 -6.24
CA THR A 124 9.84 24.43 -6.97
C THR A 124 9.64 24.56 -8.49
N MET A 125 8.49 24.15 -9.03
CA MET A 125 8.11 24.42 -10.43
C MET A 125 7.66 25.86 -10.68
N LYS A 126 7.31 26.60 -9.62
CA LYS A 126 6.91 28.02 -9.66
C LYS A 126 8.05 28.92 -9.15
N GLY A 127 9.28 28.61 -9.57
CA GLY A 127 10.42 29.50 -9.46
C GLY A 127 10.49 30.46 -10.65
N ASP A 128 10.55 31.75 -10.33
CA ASP A 128 10.81 32.93 -11.17
C ASP A 128 9.71 33.50 -12.10
N GLU A 129 9.17 34.62 -11.62
CA GLU A 129 8.75 35.83 -12.33
C GLU A 129 7.67 35.75 -13.44
N ARG A 130 6.46 36.22 -13.09
CA ARG A 130 5.76 37.22 -13.92
C ARG A 130 4.63 37.93 -13.16
N GLY A 131 4.95 39.16 -12.76
CA GLY A 131 3.99 40.27 -12.78
C GLY A 131 3.07 40.41 -11.58
N SER A 132 3.60 40.97 -10.49
CA SER A 132 2.79 41.82 -9.62
C SER A 132 2.16 42.91 -10.49
N ARG A 133 0.87 42.78 -10.83
CA ARG A 133 0.10 43.86 -11.45
C ARG A 133 0.04 45.01 -10.44
N ARG A 134 0.89 46.01 -10.69
CA ARG A 134 0.69 47.37 -10.21
C ARG A 134 -0.67 47.82 -10.73
N LEU A 135 -1.62 48.08 -9.82
CA LEU A 135 -2.84 48.80 -10.16
C LEU A 135 -2.41 50.25 -10.40
N GLU A 136 -2.18 50.61 -11.67
CA GLU A 136 -2.10 52.02 -12.07
C GLU A 136 -3.51 52.63 -11.87
N PRO A 137 -3.64 53.78 -11.20
CA PRO A 137 -4.92 54.49 -11.15
C PRO A 137 -5.27 55.00 -12.56
N MET A 138 -6.46 54.65 -13.03
CA MET A 138 -7.00 55.07 -14.32
C MET A 138 -7.13 56.61 -14.37
N PRO A 139 -6.73 57.29 -15.46
CA PRO A 139 -6.94 58.73 -15.62
C PRO A 139 -8.39 58.95 -16.06
N GLY A 140 -9.29 59.23 -15.11
CA GLY A 140 -10.70 59.44 -15.41
C GLY A 140 -11.52 60.18 -14.34
N ASP A 141 -11.10 60.16 -13.07
CA ASP A 141 -11.93 60.67 -11.97
C ASP A 141 -11.49 62.07 -11.48
N LEU A 142 -11.36 63.03 -12.39
CA LEU A 142 -11.17 64.45 -12.04
C LEU A 142 -12.21 65.32 -12.73
N VAL A 143 -13.47 65.19 -12.33
CA VAL A 143 -14.45 66.28 -12.47
C VAL A 143 -15.41 66.27 -11.27
N GLY A 144 -15.30 67.29 -10.43
CA GLY A 144 -16.44 67.82 -9.69
C GLY A 144 -16.47 67.62 -8.18
N VAL A 145 -15.58 68.28 -7.44
CA VAL A 145 -15.93 68.78 -6.08
C VAL A 145 -15.28 70.15 -5.90
N GLY A 146 -16.08 71.19 -6.14
CA GLY A 146 -15.76 72.58 -5.82
C GLY A 146 -16.77 73.10 -4.81
N ASP A 147 -16.22 73.66 -3.73
CA ASP A 147 -16.77 74.61 -2.76
C ASP A 147 -18.07 74.30 -2.00
N GLU A 148 -17.92 74.16 -0.67
CA GLU A 148 -18.71 74.96 0.28
C GLU A 148 -18.00 75.11 1.65
N GLY A 149 -17.48 76.32 1.87
CA GLY A 149 -17.82 77.12 3.05
C GLY A 149 -17.41 76.62 4.44
N THR A 150 -16.21 77.00 4.86
CA THR A 150 -15.84 77.14 6.27
C THR A 150 -16.82 78.03 7.05
N ARG A 151 -17.40 77.52 8.15
CA ARG A 151 -17.94 78.36 9.23
C ARG A 151 -17.63 77.74 10.59
N ASN A 152 -16.58 78.25 11.23
CA ASN A 152 -16.24 77.99 12.62
C ASN A 152 -16.84 79.06 13.55
N HIS A 153 -16.89 78.70 14.83
CA HIS A 153 -17.14 79.48 16.05
C HIS A 153 -18.56 79.33 16.63
N ARG A 154 -18.77 78.53 17.68
CA ARG A 154 -18.34 78.66 19.11
C ARG A 154 -19.12 79.79 19.79
N GLY A 155 -19.82 79.43 20.88
CA GLY A 155 -20.94 80.21 21.44
C GLY A 155 -20.57 81.39 22.33
N ARG A 156 -21.62 81.86 23.02
CA ARG A 156 -21.71 82.56 24.33
C ARG A 156 -22.60 83.82 24.22
N GLU A 157 -23.45 83.97 25.26
CA GLU A 157 -24.23 85.14 25.69
C GLU A 157 -25.63 85.33 25.07
#